data_AF-A0A2Z5UD66-F1
#
_entry.id   AF-A0A2Z5UD66-F1
#
_cell.length_a   1.000
_cell.length_b   1.000
_cell.length_c   1.000
_cell.angle_alpha   90.00
_cell.angle_beta   90.00
_cell.angle_gamma   90.00
#
_symmetry.space_group_name_H-M   'P 1'
#
loop_
_entity.id
_entity.type
_entity.pdbx_description
1 polymer ?
#
loop_
_entity_poly.entity_id
_entity_poly.type
_entity_poly.pdbx_seq_one_letter_code
_entity_poly.pdbx_strand_id
1 'polypeptide(L)' 'MLKKIGRLFVIKTRFEACLIIYALAVGAMARGSAYLHEYPGIGGQLLLVACSGAVFLAGAKIFDCLRYEQAAAKAKQAE' A
#
# COMPACT_ATOMS: atom_id res chain seq x y z
N MET A 1 -15.29 -1.06 -22.44
CA MET A 1 -13.91 -0.68 -21.99
C MET A 1 -13.82 -0.44 -20.48
N LEU A 2 -14.83 0.14 -19.82
CA LEU A 2 -14.85 0.39 -18.37
C LEU A 2 -14.53 -0.84 -17.48
N LYS A 3 -15.03 -2.04 -17.84
CA LYS A 3 -14.70 -3.30 -17.13
C LYS A 3 -13.20 -3.65 -17.13
N LYS A 4 -12.42 -3.25 -18.15
CA LYS A 4 -10.97 -3.50 -18.20
C LYS A 4 -10.21 -2.55 -17.27
N ILE A 5 -10.65 -1.30 -17.13
CA ILE A 5 -10.05 -0.32 -16.22
C ILE A 5 -10.29 -0.73 -14.77
N GLY A 6 -11.50 -1.21 -14.44
CA GLY A 6 -11.80 -1.71 -13.10
C GLY A 6 -10.89 -2.87 -12.66
N ARG A 7 -10.40 -3.70 -13.60
CA ARG A 7 -9.49 -4.81 -13.30
C ARG A 7 -8.10 -4.35 -12.86
N LEU A 8 -7.71 -3.12 -13.19
CA LEU A 8 -6.43 -2.53 -12.77
C LEU A 8 -6.43 -2.13 -11.28
N PHE A 9 -7.61 -1.95 -10.69
CA PHE A 9 -7.79 -1.65 -9.26
C PHE A 9 -8.04 -2.91 -8.40
N VAL A 10 -7.97 -4.10 -9.01
CA VAL A 10 -8.14 -5.37 -8.29
C VAL A 10 -6.77 -6.02 -8.12
N ILE A 11 -6.33 -6.13 -6.87
CA ILE A 11 -5.05 -6.77 -6.52
C ILE A 11 -5.29 -8.26 -6.41
N LYS A 12 -4.71 -9.06 -7.33
CA LYS A 12 -4.94 -10.51 -7.38
C LYS A 12 -3.73 -11.33 -6.97
N THR A 13 -2.54 -10.79 -7.18
CA THR A 13 -1.28 -11.47 -6.91
C THR A 13 -0.45 -10.76 -5.86
N ARG A 14 0.45 -11.51 -5.21
CA ARG A 14 1.43 -10.93 -4.27
C ARG A 14 2.37 -9.95 -4.97
N PHE A 15 2.65 -10.15 -6.26
CA PHE A 15 3.50 -9.26 -7.04
C PHE A 15 2.83 -7.89 -7.27
N GLU A 16 1.55 -7.87 -7.66
CA GLU A 16 0.79 -6.63 -7.78
C GLU A 16 0.69 -5.90 -6.44
N ALA A 17 0.48 -6.62 -5.33
CA ALA A 17 0.51 -6.06 -3.99
C ALA A 17 1.86 -5.39 -3.68
N CYS A 18 2.98 -6.08 -3.93
CA CYS A 18 4.32 -5.51 -3.74
C CYS A 18 4.55 -4.27 -4.61
N LEU A 19 4.08 -4.26 -5.85
CA LEU A 19 4.23 -3.13 -6.78
C LEU A 19 3.45 -1.90 -6.30
N ILE A 20 2.22 -2.10 -5.80
CA ILE A 20 1.41 -1.03 -5.19
C ILE A 20 2.09 -0.51 -3.92
N ILE A 21 2.52 -1.39 -3.01
CA ILE A 21 3.21 -1.00 -1.78
C ILE A 21 4.49 -0.22 -2.09
N TYR A 22 5.25 -0.65 -3.10
CA TYR A 22 6.43 0.06 -3.57
C TYR A 22 6.08 1.46 -4.09
N ALA A 23 5.05 1.60 -4.93
CA ALA A 23 4.60 2.90 -5.41
C ALA A 23 4.17 3.84 -4.26
N LEU A 24 3.46 3.30 -3.27
CA LEU A 24 3.09 4.03 -2.05
C LEU A 24 4.33 4.45 -1.24
N ALA A 25 5.31 3.56 -1.09
CA ALA A 25 6.55 3.83 -0.40
C ALA A 25 7.35 4.96 -1.07
N VAL A 26 7.52 4.89 -2.40
CA VAL A 26 8.22 5.93 -3.17
C VAL A 26 7.53 7.29 -3.00
N GLY A 27 6.20 7.35 -3.13
CA GLY A 27 5.45 8.59 -2.95
C GLY A 27 5.52 9.15 -1.52
N ALA A 28 5.44 8.27 -0.52
CA ALA A 28 5.56 8.66 0.89
C ALA A 28 6.96 9.17 1.24
N MET A 29 8.02 8.54 0.71
CA MET A 29 9.40 8.98 0.93
C MET A 29 9.70 10.32 0.26
N ALA A 30 9.18 10.55 -0.96
CA ALA A 30 9.31 11.83 -1.63
C ALA A 30 8.64 12.98 -0.85
N ARG A 31 7.47 12.72 -0.22
CA ARG A 31 6.84 13.71 0.67
C ARG A 31 7.54 13.82 2.02
N GLY A 32 7.98 12.70 2.58
CA GLY A 32 8.71 12.67 3.84
C GLY A 32 10.02 13.46 3.78
N SER A 33 10.77 13.35 2.68
CA SER A 33 11.98 14.15 2.47
C SER A 33 11.68 15.63 2.29
N ALA A 34 10.57 15.99 1.63
CA ALA A 34 10.12 17.38 1.56
C ALA A 34 9.80 17.96 2.95
N TYR A 35 9.19 17.17 3.85
CA TYR A 35 8.90 17.61 5.23
C TYR A 35 10.15 17.91 6.05
N LEU A 36 11.26 17.19 5.83
CA LEU A 36 12.53 17.49 6.50
C LEU A 36 13.10 18.84 6.07
N HIS A 37 12.87 19.26 4.83
CA HIS A 37 13.39 20.50 4.28
C HIS A 37 12.50 21.71 4.62
N GLU A 38 11.17 21.53 4.60
CA GLU A 38 10.19 22.57 4.91
C GLU A 38 10.04 22.83 6.41
N TYR A 39 10.15 21.78 7.24
CA TYR A 39 9.99 21.85 8.70
C TYR A 39 11.25 21.37 9.42
N PRO A 40 12.32 22.18 9.45
CA PRO A 40 13.57 21.82 10.11
C PRO A 40 13.34 21.62 11.62
N GLY A 41 13.80 20.48 12.15
CA GLY A 41 13.67 20.10 13.55
C GLY A 41 12.87 18.80 13.76
N ILE A 42 12.36 18.60 14.97
CA ILE A 42 11.67 17.36 15.38
C ILE A 42 10.35 17.19 14.59
N GLY A 43 9.69 18.28 14.21
CA GLY A 43 8.43 18.25 13.46
C GLY A 43 8.53 17.54 12.11
N GLY A 44 9.54 17.87 11.30
CA GLY A 44 9.77 17.19 10.01
C GLY A 44 10.12 15.70 10.17
N GLN A 45 10.88 15.34 11.21
CA GLN A 45 11.23 13.95 11.50
C GLN A 45 10.00 13.13 11.92
N LEU A 46 9.12 13.70 12.77
CA LEU A 46 7.86 13.06 13.15
C LEU A 46 6.95 12.84 11.95
N LEU A 47 6.86 13.82 11.03
CA LEU A 47 6.08 13.69 9.80
C LEU A 47 6.66 12.62 8.85
N LEU A 48 7.99 12.54 8.73
CA LEU A 48 8.64 11.47 7.96
C LEU A 48 8.35 10.08 8.56
N VAL A 49 8.44 9.94 9.88
CA VAL A 49 8.11 8.69 10.57
C VAL A 49 6.64 8.34 10.41
N ALA A 50 5.74 9.32 10.47
CA ALA A 50 4.32 9.11 10.19
C ALA A 50 4.07 8.64 8.75
N CYS A 51 4.73 9.25 7.75
CA CYS A 51 4.67 8.80 6.36
C CYS A 51 5.15 7.35 6.20
N SER A 52 6.28 7.00 6.82
CA SER A 52 6.83 5.66 6.80
C SER A 52 5.88 4.66 7.47
N GLY A 53 5.35 5.01 8.65
CA GLY A 53 4.39 4.20 9.40
C GLY A 53 3.10 3.94 8.63
N ALA A 54 2.58 4.95 7.92
CA ALA A 54 1.39 4.80 7.07
C ALA A 54 1.59 3.74 5.96
N VAL A 55 2.78 3.68 5.35
CA VAL A 55 3.10 2.69 4.32
C VAL A 55 3.14 1.28 4.91
N PHE A 56 3.71 1.09 6.10
CA PHE A 56 3.73 -0.22 6.77
C PHE A 56 2.32 -0.71 7.11
N LEU A 57 1.48 0.16 7.65
CA LEU A 57 0.07 -0.17 7.96
C LEU A 57 -0.72 -0.51 6.68
N ALA A 58 -0.53 0.28 5.62
CA ALA A 58 -1.15 0.00 4.32
C ALA A 58 -0.66 -1.34 3.75
N GLY A 59 0.64 -1.62 3.82
CA GLY A 59 1.22 -2.88 3.37
C GLY A 59 0.64 -4.09 4.09
N ALA A 60 0.54 -4.04 5.42
CA ALA A 60 -0.07 -5.11 6.21
C ALA A 60 -1.53 -5.38 5.79
N LYS A 61 -2.33 -4.32 5.66
CA LYS A 61 -3.73 -4.42 5.22
C LYS A 61 -3.88 -4.99 3.81
N ILE A 62 -3.01 -4.61 2.87
CA ILE A 62 -3.04 -5.16 1.51
C ILE A 62 -2.78 -6.67 1.53
N PHE A 63 -1.79 -7.13 2.30
CA PHE A 63 -1.49 -8.56 2.42
C PHE A 63 -2.60 -9.35 3.11
N ASP A 64 -3.24 -8.78 4.14
CA ASP A 64 -4.38 -9.38 4.81
C ASP A 64 -5.57 -9.56 3.86
N CYS A 65 -5.94 -8.51 3.12
CA CYS A 65 -7.00 -8.59 2.11
C CYS A 65 -6.71 -9.68 1.07
N LEU A 66 -5.46 -9.80 0.63
CA LEU A 66 -5.08 -10.84 -0.33
C LEU A 66 -5.23 -12.25 0.25
N ARG A 67 -4.91 -12.46 1.53
CA ARG A 67 -5.15 -13.74 2.23
C ARG A 67 -6.64 -14.05 2.31
N TYR A 68 -7.48 -13.06 2.65
CA TYR A 68 -8.93 -13.25 2.75
C TYR A 68 -9.55 -13.59 1.39
N GLU A 69 -9.17 -12.88 0.33
CA GLU A 69 -9.63 -13.17 -1.04
C GLU A 69 -9.23 -14.58 -1.49
N GLN A 70 -8.00 -15.02 -1.18
CA GLN A 70 -7.54 -16.39 -1.48
C GLN A 70 -8.32 -17.45 -0.69
N ALA A 71 -8.62 -17.19 0.58
CA ALA A 71 -9.42 -18.09 1.41
C ALA A 71 -10.86 -18.19 0.90
N ALA A 72 -11.48 -17.06 0.54
CA ALA A 72 -12.83 -17.01 -0.03
C ALA A 72 -12.90 -17.74 -1.39
N ALA A 73 -11.88 -17.60 -2.23
CA ALA A 73 -11.79 -18.31 -3.50
C ALA A 73 -11.68 -19.83 -3.31
N LYS A 74 -10.89 -20.30 -2.32
CA LYS A 74 -10.79 -21.73 -1.97
C LYS A 74 -12.11 -22.29 -1.43
N ALA A 75 -12.81 -21.54 -0.58
CA ALA A 75 -14.10 -21.97 -0.03
C ALA A 75 -15.14 -22.20 -1.15
N LYS A 76 -15.20 -21.28 -2.13
CA LYS A 76 -16.07 -21.45 -3.32
C LYS A 76 -15.70 -22.61 -4.23
N GLN A 77 -14.48 -23.14 -4.15
CA GLN A 77 -14.06 -24.30 -4.94
C GLN A 77 -14.35 -25.64 -4.23
N ALA A 78 -14.66 -25.59 -2.94
CA ALA A 78 -14.98 -26.77 -2.13
C ALA A 78 -16.49 -27.07 -2.06
N GLU A 79 -17.32 -26.15 -2.55
CA GLU A 79 -18.77 -26.28 -2.75
C GLU A 79 -19.06 -26.72 -4.19
#